data_AF-A0A8T5WN57-F1
#
_entry.id   AF-A0A8T5WN57-F1
#
_cell.length_a   1.000
_cell.length_b   1.000
_cell.length_c   1.000
_cell.angle_alpha   90.00
_cell.angle_beta   90.00
_cell.angle_gamma   90.00
#
_symmetry.space_group_name_H-M   'P 1'
#
loop_
_entity.id
_entity.type
_entity.pdbx_description
1 polymer ?
#
loop_
_entity_poly.entity_id
_entity_poly.type
_entity_poly.pdbx_seq_one_letter_code
_entity_poly.pdbx_strand_id
1 'polypeptide(L)'
;MNWPFILWTACFLEIVTYIFRFGFDFHSRSIQKKAHLPLRVHHMYLGFLLIILGYFYTASLFPDFILGGSAITLLDIGITVALSDMIHHFSILPLFHQKIDFP
;
A
#
# COMPACT_ATOMS: atom_id res chain seq x y z
N MET A 1 7.69 -16.53 2.93
CA MET A 1 6.71 -15.44 2.82
C MET A 1 6.02 -15.31 4.16
N ASN A 2 6.12 -14.13 4.75
CA ASN A 2 5.67 -13.88 6.12
C ASN A 2 4.24 -13.29 6.11
N TRP A 3 3.24 -14.17 6.06
CA TRP A 3 1.83 -13.76 5.96
C TRP A 3 1.35 -12.87 7.11
N PRO A 4 1.70 -13.14 8.38
CA PRO A 4 1.37 -12.22 9.47
C PRO A 4 1.89 -10.81 9.24
N PHE A 5 3.17 -10.66 8.86
CA PHE A 5 3.74 -9.37 8.50
C PHE A 5 2.96 -8.70 7.36
N ILE A 6 2.74 -9.42 6.26
CA ILE A 6 2.05 -8.90 5.07
C ILE A 6 0.67 -8.35 5.43
N LEU A 7 -0.15 -9.14 6.12
CA LEU A 7 -1.52 -8.77 6.44
C LEU A 7 -1.58 -7.61 7.44
N TRP A 8 -0.80 -7.67 8.51
CA TRP A 8 -0.78 -6.61 9.52
C TRP A 8 -0.28 -5.29 8.93
N THR A 9 0.81 -5.33 8.17
CA THR A 9 1.37 -4.12 7.55
C THR A 9 0.46 -3.58 6.46
N ALA A 10 -0.22 -4.42 5.67
CA ALA A 10 -1.18 -3.95 4.66
C ALA A 10 -2.37 -3.22 5.30
N CYS A 11 -2.95 -3.79 6.37
CA CYS A 11 -4.01 -3.14 7.14
C CYS A 11 -3.52 -1.84 7.80
N PHE A 12 -2.31 -1.83 8.36
CA PHE A 12 -1.73 -0.62 8.95
C PHE A 12 -1.53 0.49 7.93
N LEU A 13 -0.96 0.18 6.76
CA LEU A 13 -0.80 1.14 5.66
C LEU A 13 -2.15 1.69 5.19
N GLU A 14 -3.19 0.86 5.18
CA GLU A 14 -4.53 1.32 4.84
C GLU A 14 -5.09 2.28 5.89
N ILE A 15 -4.94 1.99 7.18
CA ILE A 15 -5.36 2.90 8.26
C ILE A 15 -4.64 4.25 8.13
N VAL A 16 -3.34 4.22 7.86
CA VAL A 16 -2.55 5.44 7.65
C VAL A 16 -3.04 6.21 6.42
N THR A 17 -3.28 5.51 5.31
CA THR A 17 -3.81 6.11 4.07
C THR A 17 -5.19 6.72 4.28
N TYR A 18 -6.05 6.06 5.07
CA TYR A 18 -7.36 6.54 5.48
C TYR A 18 -7.25 7.85 6.28
N ILE A 19 -6.38 7.89 7.30
CA ILE A 19 -6.16 9.09 8.11
C ILE A 19 -5.67 10.25 7.25
N PHE A 20 -4.69 10.02 6.36
CA PHE A 20 -4.21 11.08 5.49
C PHE A 20 -5.26 11.57 4.50
N ARG A 21 -6.05 10.67 3.95
CA ARG A 21 -7.05 11.03 2.95
C ARG A 21 -8.23 11.80 3.55
N PHE A 22 -8.83 11.30 4.62
CA PHE A 22 -10.04 11.90 5.19
C PHE A 22 -9.74 12.89 6.33
N GLY A 23 -8.61 12.72 7.03
CA GLY A 23 -8.18 13.65 8.08
C GLY A 23 -7.44 14.88 7.55
N PHE A 24 -6.72 14.76 6.44
CA PHE A 24 -5.89 15.85 5.87
C PHE A 24 -6.23 16.20 4.41
N ASP A 25 -7.33 15.67 3.86
CA ASP A 25 -7.78 15.92 2.48
C ASP A 25 -6.72 15.59 1.41
N PHE A 26 -5.87 14.60 1.69
CA PHE A 26 -4.76 14.25 0.81
C PHE A 26 -5.21 13.40 -0.37
N HIS A 27 -5.58 14.07 -1.46
CA HIS A 27 -6.06 13.42 -2.68
C HIS A 27 -4.96 13.24 -3.74
N SER A 28 -4.86 12.04 -4.30
CA SER A 28 -3.88 11.71 -5.36
C SER A 28 -3.98 12.63 -6.58
N ARG A 29 -5.19 13.10 -6.95
CA ARG A 29 -5.38 14.12 -8.02
C ARG A 29 -4.70 15.45 -7.68
N SER A 30 -4.84 15.89 -6.44
CA SER A 30 -4.27 17.15 -5.96
C SER A 30 -2.75 17.12 -6.08
N ILE A 31 -2.12 16.03 -5.62
CA ILE A 31 -0.67 15.85 -5.66
C ILE A 31 -0.18 15.71 -7.09
N GLN A 32 -0.87 14.92 -7.93
CA GLN A 32 -0.50 14.77 -9.34
C GLN A 32 -0.46 16.12 -10.06
N LYS A 33 -1.49 16.96 -9.84
CA LYS A 33 -1.56 18.31 -10.42
C LYS A 33 -0.46 19.22 -9.87
N LYS A 34 -0.18 19.18 -8.57
CA LYS A 34 0.87 19.98 -7.93
C LYS A 34 2.28 19.59 -8.36
N ALA A 35 2.54 18.30 -8.57
CA ALA A 35 3.84 17.77 -8.92
C ALA A 35 4.07 17.63 -10.44
N HIS A 36 3.12 18.08 -11.28
CA HIS A 36 3.17 17.99 -12.74
C HIS A 36 3.49 16.58 -13.27
N LEU A 37 3.00 15.54 -12.57
CA LEU A 37 3.30 14.16 -12.94
C LEU A 37 2.42 13.72 -14.12
N PRO A 38 3.02 13.10 -15.16
CA PRO A 38 2.29 12.71 -16.37
C PRO A 38 1.26 11.60 -16.11
N LEU A 39 1.46 10.80 -15.06
CA LEU A 39 0.59 9.71 -14.67
C LEU A 39 0.29 9.78 -13.18
N ARG A 40 -0.90 9.30 -12.80
CA ARG A 40 -1.22 9.09 -11.39
C ARG A 40 -0.41 7.88 -10.90
N VAL A 41 0.44 8.11 -9.91
CA VAL A 41 1.11 7.01 -9.20
C VAL A 41 0.09 6.37 -8.26
N HIS A 42 -0.17 5.09 -8.50
CA HIS A 42 -1.01 4.23 -7.67
C HIS A 42 -0.08 3.28 -6.92
N HIS A 43 -0.33 3.07 -5.64
CA HIS A 43 0.54 2.22 -4.83
C HIS A 43 0.60 0.79 -5.40
N MET A 44 -0.41 0.33 -6.13
CA MET A 44 -0.45 -0.96 -6.83
C MET A 44 0.66 -1.07 -7.88
N TYR A 45 0.99 0.01 -8.60
CA TYR A 45 2.09 -0.01 -9.57
C TYR A 45 3.43 -0.19 -8.87
N LEU A 46 3.62 0.46 -7.72
CA LEU A 46 4.81 0.28 -6.88
C LEU A 46 4.84 -1.12 -6.28
N GLY A 47 3.70 -1.63 -5.79
CA GLY A 47 3.55 -2.99 -5.29
C GLY A 47 3.95 -4.03 -6.34
N PHE A 48 3.41 -3.94 -7.56
CA PHE A 48 3.77 -4.85 -8.65
C PHE A 48 5.25 -4.75 -9.04
N LEU A 49 5.82 -3.55 -9.12
CA LEU A 49 7.24 -3.38 -9.39
C LEU A 49 8.10 -4.11 -8.35
N LEU A 50 7.77 -3.95 -7.06
CA LEU A 50 8.46 -4.61 -5.96
C LEU A 50 8.23 -6.13 -5.95
N ILE A 51 7.04 -6.62 -6.30
CA ILE A 51 6.74 -8.05 -6.44
C ILE A 51 7.63 -8.67 -7.52
N ILE A 52 7.69 -8.05 -8.70
CA ILE A 52 8.50 -8.55 -9.82
C ILE A 52 9.97 -8.62 -9.39
N LEU A 53 10.51 -7.53 -8.84
CA LEU A 53 11.90 -7.50 -8.39
C LEU A 53 12.16 -8.51 -7.26
N GLY A 54 11.26 -8.62 -6.27
CA GLY A 54 11.38 -9.54 -5.16
C GLY A 54 11.23 -11.02 -5.54
N TYR A 55 10.51 -11.30 -6.63
CA TYR A 55 10.41 -12.65 -7.19
C TYR A 55 11.73 -13.12 -7.78
N PHE A 56 12.46 -12.23 -8.47
CA PHE A 56 13.78 -12.54 -9.04
C PHE A 56 14.92 -12.36 -8.03
N TYR A 57 14.72 -11.56 -6.98
CA TYR A 57 15.73 -11.25 -5.97
C TYR A 57 15.20 -11.52 -4.56
N THR A 58 15.43 -12.75 -4.08
CA THR A 58 14.93 -13.25 -2.79
C THR A 58 15.87 -12.92 -1.63
N ALA A 59 16.41 -11.69 -1.59
CA ALA A 59 17.23 -11.26 -0.47
C ALA A 59 16.35 -10.91 0.73
N SER A 60 16.76 -11.43 1.88
CA SER A 60 16.26 -11.00 3.19
C SER A 60 16.73 -9.57 3.46
N LEU A 61 15.80 -8.63 3.57
CA LEU A 61 16.10 -7.23 3.84
C LEU A 61 16.28 -7.01 5.34
N PHE A 62 15.41 -7.62 6.14
CA PHE A 62 15.41 -7.46 7.60
C PHE A 62 15.06 -8.80 8.27
N PRO A 63 15.74 -9.16 9.37
CA PRO A 63 15.24 -10.19 10.26
C PRO A 63 13.94 -9.68 10.90
N ASP A 64 12.90 -10.51 10.95
CA ASP A 64 11.65 -10.15 11.62
C ASP A 64 11.81 -10.30 13.14
N PHE A 65 12.41 -9.28 13.76
CA PHE A 65 12.62 -9.22 15.20
C PHE A 65 11.32 -8.97 15.99
N ILE A 66 10.27 -8.46 15.34
CA ILE A 66 9.06 -7.97 16.01
C ILE A 66 8.01 -9.08 16.12
N LEU A 67 7.83 -9.90 15.09
CA LEU A 67 6.84 -11.00 15.08
C LEU A 67 7.48 -12.38 15.32
N GLY A 68 8.78 -12.43 15.65
CA GLY A 68 9.49 -13.67 16.00
C GLY A 68 9.59 -14.66 14.83
N GLY A 69 9.56 -14.16 13.59
CA GLY A 69 9.31 -14.94 12.37
C GLY A 69 10.42 -14.91 11.31
N SER A 70 10.10 -15.52 10.16
CA SER A 70 10.95 -15.61 8.96
C SER A 70 11.34 -14.23 8.42
N ALA A 71 12.54 -14.13 7.85
CA ALA A 71 13.08 -12.90 7.27
C ALA A 71 12.11 -12.22 6.28
N ILE A 72 12.03 -10.89 6.37
CA ILE A 72 11.20 -10.05 5.50
C ILE A 72 11.97 -9.84 4.18
N THR A 73 11.31 -10.18 3.08
CA THR A 73 11.87 -10.05 1.73
C THR A 73 11.25 -8.87 0.98
N LEU A 74 11.90 -8.47 -0.11
CA LEU A 74 11.34 -7.48 -1.03
C LEU A 74 9.98 -7.93 -1.60
N LEU A 75 9.80 -9.24 -1.78
CA LEU A 75 8.53 -9.84 -2.21
C LEU A 75 7.42 -9.62 -1.17
N ASP A 76 7.70 -9.82 0.12
CA ASP A 76 6.72 -9.57 1.19
C ASP A 76 6.29 -8.10 1.20
N ILE A 77 7.23 -7.16 1.02
CA ILE A 77 6.92 -5.71 0.94
C ILE A 77 6.06 -5.41 -0.28
N GLY A 78 6.40 -5.94 -1.46
CA GLY A 78 5.64 -5.72 -2.67
C GLY A 78 4.18 -6.21 -2.56
N ILE A 79 3.99 -7.43 -2.01
CA ILE A 79 2.65 -7.99 -1.76
C ILE A 79 1.89 -7.11 -0.77
N THR A 80 2.53 -6.67 0.31
CA THR A 80 1.94 -5.79 1.32
C THR A 80 1.39 -4.50 0.70
N VAL A 81 2.19 -3.83 -0.13
CA VAL A 81 1.79 -2.58 -0.79
C VAL A 81 0.66 -2.80 -1.77
N ALA A 82 0.73 -3.84 -2.60
CA ALA A 82 -0.33 -4.17 -3.56
C ALA A 82 -1.64 -4.51 -2.85
N LEU A 83 -1.58 -5.31 -1.77
CA LEU A 83 -2.75 -5.70 -0.99
C LEU A 83 -3.38 -4.51 -0.28
N SER A 84 -2.57 -3.63 0.33
CA SER A 84 -3.07 -2.39 0.95
C SER A 84 -3.87 -1.56 -0.04
N ASP A 85 -3.36 -1.37 -1.25
CA ASP A 85 -4.02 -0.55 -2.26
C ASP A 85 -5.26 -1.23 -2.87
N MET A 86 -5.27 -2.56 -2.97
CA MET A 86 -6.50 -3.31 -3.29
C MET A 86 -7.57 -3.10 -2.22
N ILE A 87 -7.22 -3.19 -0.93
CA ILE A 87 -8.15 -2.91 0.17
C ILE A 87 -8.66 -1.46 0.08
N HIS A 88 -7.77 -0.51 -0.23
CA HIS A 88 -8.15 0.90 -0.41
C HIS A 88 -9.23 1.08 -1.48
N HIS A 89 -9.03 0.52 -2.68
CA HIS A 89 -9.93 0.77 -3.82
C HIS A 89 -11.18 -0.10 -3.86
N PHE A 90 -11.10 -1.33 -3.35
CA PHE A 90 -12.21 -2.26 -3.42
C PHE A 90 -13.04 -2.34 -2.13
N SER A 91 -12.49 -1.91 -0.99
CA SER A 91 -13.20 -1.92 0.29
C SER A 91 -13.47 -0.51 0.79
N ILE A 92 -12.43 0.29 1.02
CA ILE A 92 -12.56 1.58 1.69
C ILE A 92 -13.20 2.63 0.77
N LEU A 93 -12.68 2.88 -0.42
CA LEU A 93 -13.21 3.91 -1.30
C LEU A 93 -14.69 3.73 -1.67
N PRO A 94 -15.21 2.52 -1.94
CA PRO A 94 -16.63 2.32 -2.19
C PRO A 94 -17.48 2.57 -0.94
N LEU A 95 -17.04 2.13 0.24
CA LEU A 95 -17.75 2.38 1.51
C LEU A 95 -17.94 3.87 1.80
N PHE A 96 -16.98 4.71 1.39
CA PHE A 96 -17.02 6.15 1.64
C PHE A 96 -17.58 6.98 0.48
N HIS A 97 -17.40 6.58 -0.79
CA HIS A 97 -18.08 7.22 -1.93
C HIS A 97 -19.60 7.02 -1.88
N GLN A 98 -20.08 5.90 -1.33
CA GLN A 98 -21.52 5.69 -1.15
C GLN A 98 -22.13 6.56 -0.04
N LYS A 99 -21.31 7.18 0.84
CA LYS A 99 -21.76 7.91 2.02
C LYS A 99 -21.43 9.41 2.00
N ILE A 100 -20.50 9.83 1.14
CA ILE A 100 -20.00 11.21 1.11
C ILE A 100 -19.85 11.58 -0.36
N ASP A 101 -20.70 12.50 -0.83
CA ASP A 101 -20.50 13.16 -2.12
C ASP A 101 -19.22 13.99 -2.01
N PHE A 102 -18.13 13.48 -2.59
CA PHE A 102 -16.90 14.25 -2.75
C PHE A 102 -17.06 15.16 -3.98
N PRO A 103 -16.63 16.44 -3.89
CA PRO A 103 -16.66 17.37 -5.02
C PRO A 103 -15.74 16.95 -6.19
#